data_AF-A0ABD2YY63-F1
#
_entry.id   AF-A0ABD2YY63-F1
#
_cell.length_a   1.000
_cell.length_b   1.000
_cell.length_c   1.000
_cell.angle_alpha   90.00
_cell.angle_beta   90.00
_cell.angle_gamma   90.00
#
_symmetry.space_group_name_H-M   'P 1'
#
loop_
_entity.id
_entity.type
_entity.pdbx_description
1 polymer ?
#
loop_
_entity_poly.entity_id
_entity_poly.type
_entity_poly.pdbx_seq_one_letter_code
_entity_poly.pdbx_strand_id
1 'polypeptide(L)'
;METNSLEDVLDRFCKGVSNYGPFWDHVLGYWKESLENPNKEEFLTLCSFGNLRNLEVNKSGKLSSGEENEAYFRRGEVGDWKNFLTAEMVDRINSLAEEKFGASRLKL
;
A
#
# COMPACT_ATOMS: atom_id res chain seq x y z
N MET A 1 23.35 7.51 -0.16
CA MET A 1 22.54 6.42 0.41
C MET A 1 22.63 5.26 -0.58
N GLU A 2 23.12 4.11 -0.15
CA GLU A 2 23.12 2.92 -0.99
C GLU A 2 21.67 2.56 -1.33
N THR A 3 21.39 2.40 -2.62
CA THR A 3 20.11 1.88 -3.09
C THR A 3 20.05 0.41 -2.74
N ASN A 4 19.21 0.03 -1.77
CA ASN A 4 18.94 -1.36 -1.48
C ASN A 4 18.35 -2.04 -2.72
N SER A 5 18.68 -3.29 -2.96
CA SER A 5 18.01 -4.05 -4.03
C SER A 5 16.53 -4.23 -3.68
N LEU A 6 15.68 -4.48 -4.69
CA LEU A 6 14.28 -4.78 -4.45
C LEU A 6 14.10 -6.02 -3.55
N GLU A 7 15.00 -6.97 -3.67
CA GLU A 7 15.02 -8.19 -2.87
C GLU A 7 15.30 -7.90 -1.39
N ASP A 8 16.28 -7.04 -1.09
CA ASP A 8 16.59 -6.61 0.29
C ASP A 8 15.42 -5.87 0.92
N VAL A 9 14.75 -5.01 0.13
CA VAL A 9 13.57 -4.28 0.59
C VAL A 9 12.42 -5.24 0.88
N LEU A 10 12.19 -6.22 0.00
CA LEU A 10 11.16 -7.24 0.20
C LEU A 10 11.46 -8.12 1.42
N ASP A 11 12.70 -8.53 1.61
CA ASP A 11 13.10 -9.32 2.78
C ASP A 11 12.84 -8.57 4.10
N ARG A 12 13.22 -7.29 4.15
CA ARG A 12 12.93 -6.42 5.30
C ARG A 12 11.43 -6.28 5.52
N PHE A 13 10.64 -6.08 4.46
CA PHE A 13 9.19 -6.00 4.53
C PHE A 13 8.57 -7.30 5.08
N CYS A 14 8.97 -8.46 4.58
CA CYS A 14 8.50 -9.77 5.07
C CYS A 14 8.84 -10.00 6.55
N LYS A 15 9.99 -9.48 7.02
CA LYS A 15 10.38 -9.50 8.44
C LYS A 15 9.67 -8.46 9.30
N GLY A 16 8.80 -7.64 8.72
CA GLY A 16 8.09 -6.56 9.41
C GLY A 16 8.93 -5.30 9.65
N VAL A 17 10.14 -5.22 9.07
CA VAL A 17 11.07 -4.10 9.22
C VAL A 17 10.81 -3.06 8.12
N SER A 18 9.67 -2.39 8.22
CA SER A 18 9.28 -1.26 7.37
C SER A 18 8.91 -0.04 8.21
N ASN A 19 8.93 1.15 7.62
CA ASN A 19 8.35 2.33 8.27
C ASN A 19 6.88 2.03 8.62
N TYR A 20 6.50 2.29 9.87
CA TYR A 20 5.17 1.99 10.43
C TYR A 20 4.76 0.49 10.38
N GLY A 21 5.73 -0.41 10.17
CA GLY A 21 5.49 -1.86 10.19
C GLY A 21 5.31 -2.43 11.60
N PRO A 22 4.86 -3.70 11.71
CA PRO A 22 4.59 -4.62 10.59
C PRO A 22 3.28 -4.29 9.83
N PHE A 23 3.33 -4.38 8.50
CA PHE A 23 2.17 -4.12 7.62
C PHE A 23 0.93 -4.93 8.00
N TRP A 24 1.13 -6.22 8.32
CA TRP A 24 0.05 -7.16 8.62
C TRP A 24 -0.76 -6.77 9.86
N ASP A 25 -0.07 -6.36 10.94
CA ASP A 25 -0.70 -5.92 12.18
C ASP A 25 -1.47 -4.62 11.96
N HIS A 26 -0.88 -3.71 11.18
CA HIS A 26 -1.51 -2.45 10.81
C HIS A 26 -2.82 -2.70 10.04
N VAL A 27 -2.83 -3.57 9.03
CA VAL A 27 -4.04 -3.92 8.27
C VAL A 27 -5.10 -4.56 9.18
N LEU A 28 -4.72 -5.52 10.02
CA LEU A 28 -5.66 -6.17 10.94
C LEU A 28 -6.27 -5.20 11.96
N GLY A 29 -5.49 -4.23 12.44
CA GLY A 29 -5.97 -3.18 13.33
C GLY A 29 -7.09 -2.35 12.69
N TYR A 30 -6.83 -1.80 11.49
CA TYR A 30 -7.83 -1.00 10.77
C TYR A 30 -9.02 -1.82 10.30
N TRP A 31 -8.82 -3.08 9.90
CA TRP A 31 -9.93 -3.96 9.51
C TRP A 31 -10.94 -4.12 10.64
N LYS A 32 -10.47 -4.38 11.87
CA LYS A 32 -11.34 -4.51 13.05
C LYS A 32 -12.16 -3.24 13.29
N GLU A 33 -11.51 -2.08 13.25
CA GLU A 33 -12.16 -0.79 13.43
C GLU A 33 -13.20 -0.51 12.33
N SER A 34 -12.90 -0.89 11.08
CA SER A 34 -13.76 -0.61 9.93
C SER A 34 -15.14 -1.30 9.99
N LEU A 35 -15.28 -2.35 10.81
CA LEU A 35 -16.54 -3.06 11.01
C LEU A 35 -17.59 -2.21 11.72
N GLU A 36 -17.17 -1.12 12.38
CA GLU A 36 -18.05 -0.27 13.18
C GLU A 36 -18.51 1.00 12.44
N ASN A 37 -18.03 1.25 11.22
CA ASN A 37 -18.32 2.50 10.50
C ASN A 37 -18.67 2.29 9.01
N PRO A 38 -19.98 2.30 8.65
CA PRO A 38 -20.46 1.89 7.33
C PRO A 38 -20.58 3.01 6.27
N ASN A 39 -20.49 4.30 6.62
CA ASN A 39 -20.79 5.39 5.68
C ASN A 39 -19.57 5.82 4.85
N LYS A 40 -19.53 5.50 3.54
CA LYS A 40 -18.32 5.71 2.71
C LYS A 40 -18.56 6.28 1.31
N GLU A 41 -19.77 6.30 0.76
CA GLU A 41 -19.95 6.50 -0.70
C GLU A 41 -19.53 7.88 -1.23
N GLU A 42 -19.96 8.97 -0.59
CA GLU A 42 -19.58 10.32 -1.01
C GLU A 42 -18.08 10.58 -0.81
N PHE A 43 -17.54 10.09 0.31
CA PHE A 43 -16.12 10.14 0.61
C PHE A 43 -15.28 9.38 -0.44
N LEU A 44 -15.72 8.19 -0.87
CA LEU A 44 -15.02 7.38 -1.87
C LEU A 44 -14.92 8.09 -3.22
N THR A 45 -15.96 8.83 -3.61
CA THR A 45 -15.95 9.61 -4.86
C THR A 45 -14.95 10.76 -4.77
N LEU A 46 -15.04 11.56 -3.70
CA LEU A 46 -14.14 12.69 -3.45
C LEU A 46 -12.67 12.24 -3.38
N CYS A 47 -12.40 11.13 -2.70
CA CYS A 47 -11.06 10.60 -2.51
C CYS A 47 -10.61 9.61 -3.60
N SER A 48 -11.39 9.44 -4.68
CA SER A 48 -11.02 8.53 -5.76
C SER A 48 -9.69 8.93 -6.40
N PHE A 49 -8.90 7.94 -6.82
CA PHE A 49 -7.60 8.17 -7.46
C PHE A 49 -7.72 9.10 -8.67
N GLY A 50 -8.73 8.87 -9.52
CA GLY A 50 -9.00 9.70 -10.69
C GLY A 50 -9.32 11.15 -10.33
N ASN A 51 -10.09 11.39 -9.27
CA ASN A 51 -10.38 12.76 -8.81
C ASN A 51 -9.12 13.41 -8.23
N LEU A 52 -8.50 12.78 -7.22
CA LEU A 52 -7.37 13.36 -6.51
C LEU A 52 -6.16 13.61 -7.42
N ARG A 53 -5.79 12.66 -8.28
CA ARG A 53 -4.68 12.81 -9.23
C ARG A 53 -4.86 13.99 -10.17
N ASN A 54 -6.11 14.35 -10.48
CA ASN A 54 -6.41 15.38 -11.46
C ASN A 54 -6.48 16.80 -10.88
N LEU A 55 -6.48 16.96 -9.56
CA LEU A 55 -6.44 18.25 -8.89
C LEU A 55 -5.13 18.98 -9.20
N GLU A 56 -5.21 20.29 -9.45
CA GLU A 56 -4.04 21.11 -9.80
C GLU A 56 -2.93 21.02 -8.76
N VAL A 57 -3.30 21.07 -7.47
CA VAL A 57 -2.36 20.92 -6.34
C VAL A 57 -1.58 19.61 -6.37
N ASN A 58 -2.09 18.55 -7.01
CA ASN A 58 -1.44 17.25 -7.10
C ASN A 58 -0.65 17.05 -8.40
N LYS A 59 -0.81 17.94 -9.38
CA LYS A 59 -0.05 17.93 -10.64
C LYS A 59 1.16 18.86 -10.59
N SER A 60 1.01 20.01 -9.95
CA SER A 60 2.05 21.06 -9.94
C SER A 60 2.51 21.47 -8.53
N GLY A 61 1.82 20.97 -7.49
CA GLY A 61 2.17 21.28 -6.11
C GLY A 61 3.37 20.50 -5.60
N LYS A 62 3.87 20.96 -4.45
CA LYS A 62 5.11 20.46 -3.83
C LYS A 62 4.98 20.52 -2.32
N LEU A 63 5.50 19.51 -1.62
CA LEU A 63 5.62 19.52 -0.17
C LEU A 63 6.67 20.53 0.28
N SER A 64 6.55 20.98 1.53
CA SER A 64 7.55 21.86 2.16
C SER A 64 8.93 21.22 2.24
N SER A 65 8.99 19.89 2.29
CA SER A 65 10.21 19.07 2.26
C SER A 65 10.85 18.98 0.87
N GLY A 66 10.13 19.34 -0.19
CA GLY A 66 10.69 19.46 -1.53
C GLY A 66 10.29 18.36 -2.52
N GLU A 67 9.41 17.44 -2.16
CA GLU A 67 8.87 16.43 -3.07
C GLU A 67 7.66 16.95 -3.84
N GLU A 68 7.60 16.65 -5.14
CA GLU A 68 6.45 16.98 -5.99
C GLU A 68 5.25 16.11 -5.61
N ASN A 69 4.07 16.72 -5.51
CA ASN A 69 2.86 16.01 -5.12
C ASN A 69 2.47 14.93 -6.14
N GLU A 70 2.84 15.10 -7.41
CA GLU A 70 2.60 14.11 -8.46
C GLU A 70 3.26 12.76 -8.15
N ALA A 71 4.39 12.75 -7.44
CA ALA A 71 5.10 11.52 -7.08
C ALA A 71 4.25 10.54 -6.25
N TYR A 72 3.22 11.04 -5.55
CA TYR A 72 2.28 10.22 -4.78
C TYR A 72 1.21 9.54 -5.66
N PHE A 73 1.01 9.99 -6.91
CA PHE A 73 0.00 9.48 -7.85
C PHE A 73 0.65 8.72 -9.01
N ARG A 74 1.11 7.50 -8.72
CA ARG A 74 1.76 6.60 -9.71
C ARG A 74 0.74 5.95 -10.67
N ARG A 75 0.74 4.62 -10.82
CA ARG A 75 -0.19 3.93 -11.75
C ARG A 75 -1.61 3.81 -11.21
N GLY A 76 -1.77 3.52 -9.91
CA GLY A 76 -3.11 3.32 -9.31
C GLY A 76 -3.82 2.06 -9.81
N GLU A 77 -3.07 1.06 -10.28
CA GLU A 77 -3.59 -0.16 -10.92
C GLU A 77 -3.29 -1.41 -10.09
N VAL A 78 -4.26 -2.33 -10.04
CA VAL A 78 -4.08 -3.64 -9.41
C VAL A 78 -3.25 -4.53 -10.32
N GLY A 79 -2.23 -5.19 -9.75
CA GLY A 79 -1.42 -6.19 -10.45
C GLY A 79 -0.10 -5.68 -11.04
N ASP A 80 0.22 -4.39 -10.89
CA ASP A 80 1.49 -3.82 -11.39
C ASP A 80 2.73 -4.46 -10.76
N TRP A 81 2.60 -5.10 -9.59
CA TRP A 81 3.67 -5.87 -8.95
C TRP A 81 4.27 -6.95 -9.87
N LYS A 82 3.49 -7.48 -10.82
CA LYS A 82 3.94 -8.47 -11.81
C LYS A 82 5.09 -7.97 -12.70
N ASN A 83 5.22 -6.65 -12.84
CA ASN A 83 6.28 -6.04 -13.62
C ASN A 83 7.61 -5.94 -12.86
N PHE A 84 7.62 -6.23 -11.56
CA PHE A 84 8.78 -6.01 -10.69
C PHE A 84 9.18 -7.24 -9.87
N LEU A 85 8.22 -8.05 -9.44
CA LEU A 85 8.47 -9.21 -8.58
C LEU A 85 8.64 -10.49 -9.39
N THR A 86 9.59 -11.32 -8.96
CA THR A 86 9.73 -12.69 -9.47
C THR A 86 8.64 -13.60 -8.87
N ALA A 87 8.42 -14.77 -9.47
CA ALA A 87 7.48 -15.75 -8.94
C ALA A 87 7.81 -16.15 -7.49
N GLU A 88 9.11 -16.35 -7.18
CA GLU A 88 9.56 -16.69 -5.83
C GLU A 88 9.23 -15.59 -4.80
N MET A 89 9.47 -14.33 -5.14
CA MET A 89 9.14 -13.18 -4.29
C MET A 89 7.63 -13.13 -3.99
N VAL A 90 6.81 -13.46 -4.99
CA VAL A 90 5.35 -13.48 -4.89
C VAL A 90 4.88 -14.62 -4.01
N ASP A 91 5.43 -15.81 -4.18
CA ASP A 91 5.10 -16.98 -3.37
C ASP A 91 5.44 -16.76 -1.89
N ARG A 92 6.56 -16.09 -1.61
CA ARG A 92 6.94 -15.68 -0.25
C ARG A 92 5.91 -14.74 0.38
N ILE A 93 5.48 -13.71 -0.35
CA ILE A 93 4.48 -12.74 0.13
C ILE A 93 3.13 -13.45 0.34
N ASN A 94 2.70 -14.29 -0.59
CA ASN A 94 1.44 -15.01 -0.51
C ASN A 94 1.41 -15.96 0.69
N SER A 95 2.47 -16.73 0.89
CA SER A 95 2.59 -17.65 2.05
C SER A 95 2.48 -16.89 3.37
N LEU A 96 3.12 -15.71 3.46
CA LEU A 96 3.05 -14.86 4.64
C LEU A 96 1.66 -14.24 4.82
N ALA A 97 1.01 -13.81 3.74
CA ALA A 97 -0.35 -13.29 3.79
C ALA A 97 -1.33 -14.34 4.32
N GLU A 98 -1.23 -15.59 3.85
CA GLU A 98 -2.04 -16.71 4.35
C GLU A 98 -1.76 -17.00 5.83
N GLU A 99 -0.50 -17.01 6.27
CA GLU A 99 -0.15 -17.19 7.68
C GLU A 99 -0.76 -16.08 8.56
N LYS A 100 -0.62 -14.81 8.15
CA LYS A 100 -1.02 -13.64 8.96
C LYS A 100 -2.52 -13.39 8.93
N PHE A 101 -3.18 -13.66 7.80
CA PHE A 101 -4.59 -13.34 7.62
C PHE A 101 -5.50 -14.56 7.62
N GLY A 102 -5.00 -15.78 7.47
CA GLY A 102 -5.82 -16.99 7.32
C GLY A 102 -6.71 -17.32 8.53
N ALA A 103 -6.33 -16.87 9.73
CA ALA A 103 -7.17 -17.00 10.93
C ALA A 103 -8.23 -15.89 11.06
N SER A 104 -8.16 -14.85 10.22
CA SER A 104 -9.08 -13.72 10.23
C SER A 104 -10.25 -13.95 9.27
N ARG A 105 -11.31 -13.14 9.40
CA ARG A 105 -12.42 -13.11 8.41
C ARG A 105 -12.15 -12.14 7.25
N LEU A 106 -10.97 -11.51 7.22
CA LEU A 106 -10.56 -10.67 6.11
C LEU A 106 -10.40 -11.56 4.88
N LYS A 107 -11.15 -11.27 3.83
CA LYS A 107 -10.97 -11.92 2.52
C LYS A 107 -10.05 -11.04 1.70
N LEU A 108 -8.93 -11.60 1.26
CA LEU A 108 -8.00 -11.00 0.30
C LEU A 108 -8.42 -11.30 -1.13
#